data_AF-K0C857-F1
#
_entry.id   AF-K0C857-F1
#
_cell.length_a   1.000
_cell.length_b   1.000
_cell.length_c   1.000
_cell.angle_alpha   90.00
_cell.angle_beta   90.00
_cell.angle_gamma   90.00
#
_symmetry.space_group_name_H-M   'P 1'
#
loop_
_entity.id
_entity.type
_entity.pdbx_description
1 polymer ?
#
loop_
_entity_poly.entity_id
_entity_poly.type
_entity_poly.pdbx_seq_one_letter_code
_entity_poly.pdbx_strand_id
1 'polypeptide(L)'
;MPNRSEPQSPVGARVLAILRRLPPVRRAEARFQHVEEEVLRGLRERMDALDPGASHHAESFQNRLTVSLEQDTDTLELEIVQGLAGHLVSDEWRLLAALSDGSGYPLLTLRRVRWRDSGEALHRYSSIGRSAGVYAQEYVPLYLARLINNGLAGALPERASLRMDYELCEGDATFREALRRWDGERPPLKSCRETLVISPAGQRLWDAVMQLGEEER
;
A
#
# COMPACT_ATOMS: atom_id res chain seq x y z
N MET A 1 34.12 12.34 -15.48
CA MET A 1 33.93 10.90 -15.74
C MET A 1 32.96 10.35 -14.70
N PRO A 2 31.84 9.75 -15.13
CA PRO A 2 30.77 9.29 -14.25
C PRO A 2 30.99 7.84 -13.83
N ASN A 3 30.67 7.51 -12.58
CA ASN A 3 30.44 6.13 -12.16
C ASN A 3 29.13 6.12 -11.36
N ARG A 4 28.10 5.44 -11.89
CA ARG A 4 26.89 5.10 -11.14
C ARG A 4 26.48 3.68 -11.50
N SER A 5 26.60 2.86 -10.48
CA SER A 5 26.18 1.48 -10.34
C SER A 5 24.67 1.33 -10.53
N GLU A 6 24.30 0.34 -11.34
CA GLU A 6 22.94 -0.17 -11.56
C GLU A 6 22.41 -0.86 -10.30
N PRO A 7 21.11 -0.76 -9.98
CA PRO A 7 20.45 -1.74 -9.11
C PRO A 7 20.06 -2.97 -9.94
N GLN A 8 20.67 -4.10 -9.59
CA GLN A 8 20.37 -5.43 -10.11
C GLN A 8 18.97 -5.87 -9.65
N SER A 9 18.01 -5.87 -10.57
CA SER A 9 16.86 -6.77 -10.51
C SER A 9 16.55 -7.26 -11.93
N PRO A 10 16.64 -8.57 -12.21
CA PRO A 10 16.51 -9.13 -13.56
C PRO A 10 15.10 -9.01 -14.14
N VAL A 11 14.10 -8.64 -13.32
CA VAL A 11 12.70 -8.48 -13.74
C VAL A 11 12.48 -7.10 -14.36
N GLY A 12 13.01 -6.04 -13.77
CA GLY A 12 12.82 -4.66 -14.25
C GLY A 12 13.46 -4.40 -15.62
N ALA A 13 14.65 -4.98 -15.85
CA ALA A 13 15.34 -4.88 -17.14
C ALA A 13 14.58 -5.60 -18.27
N ARG A 14 13.83 -6.67 -17.93
CA ARG A 14 13.07 -7.47 -18.89
C ARG A 14 11.74 -6.80 -19.29
N VAL A 15 11.06 -6.18 -18.33
CA VAL A 15 9.82 -5.43 -18.58
C VAL A 15 10.08 -4.21 -19.47
N LEU A 16 11.18 -3.48 -19.24
CA LEU A 16 11.58 -2.35 -20.07
C LEU A 16 12.01 -2.75 -21.50
N ALA A 17 12.55 -3.96 -21.67
CA ALA A 17 12.90 -4.49 -22.99
C ALA A 17 11.65 -4.87 -23.83
N ILE A 18 10.56 -5.26 -23.19
CA ILE A 18 9.28 -5.60 -23.84
C ILE A 18 8.56 -4.33 -24.29
N LEU A 19 8.51 -3.30 -23.45
CA LEU A 19 7.86 -2.02 -23.79
C LEU A 19 8.53 -1.30 -24.98
N ARG A 20 9.83 -1.53 -25.21
CA ARG A 20 10.59 -0.92 -26.33
C ARG A 20 10.48 -1.68 -27.66
N ARG A 21 9.91 -2.89 -27.68
CA ARG A 21 9.79 -3.73 -28.88
C ARG A 21 8.40 -3.71 -29.53
N LEU A 22 7.44 -2.99 -28.95
CA LEU A 22 6.13 -2.81 -29.57
C LEU A 22 6.23 -1.76 -30.70
N PRO A 23 5.89 -2.12 -31.96
CA PRO A 23 5.83 -1.16 -33.05
C PRO A 23 4.74 -0.10 -32.78
N PRO A 24 4.91 1.15 -33.26
CA PRO A 24 4.01 2.24 -32.92
C PRO A 24 2.57 1.92 -33.32
N VAL A 25 1.71 1.92 -32.31
CA VAL A 25 0.27 1.81 -32.33
C VAL A 25 -0.31 2.79 -33.34
N ARG A 26 -0.64 2.35 -34.56
CA ARG A 26 -1.86 2.71 -35.34
C ARG A 26 -1.99 1.72 -36.50
N ARG A 27 -3.16 1.05 -36.60
CA ARG A 27 -3.66 0.14 -37.66
C ARG A 27 -3.38 -1.36 -37.45
N ALA A 28 -4.34 -2.07 -36.85
CA ALA A 28 -4.89 -3.35 -37.34
C ALA A 28 -5.76 -4.03 -36.27
N GLU A 29 -6.96 -3.50 -36.02
CA GLU A 29 -7.97 -4.13 -35.14
C GLU A 29 -8.29 -5.59 -35.51
N ALA A 30 -8.15 -5.99 -36.78
CA ALA A 30 -8.47 -7.34 -37.23
C ALA A 30 -7.36 -8.39 -37.02
N ARG A 31 -6.11 -8.00 -36.72
CA ARG A 31 -5.01 -8.95 -36.44
C ARG A 31 -4.79 -9.19 -34.95
N PHE A 32 -5.43 -8.40 -34.10
CA PHE A 32 -5.24 -8.47 -32.65
C PHE A 32 -5.83 -9.74 -32.04
N GLN A 33 -7.01 -10.18 -32.49
CA GLN A 33 -7.68 -11.36 -31.93
C GLN A 33 -6.87 -12.66 -32.12
N HIS A 34 -6.27 -12.84 -33.29
CA HIS A 34 -5.50 -14.06 -33.56
C HIS A 34 -4.15 -14.09 -32.81
N VAL A 35 -3.52 -12.92 -32.64
CA VAL A 35 -2.29 -12.79 -31.85
C VAL A 35 -2.59 -12.92 -30.36
N GLU A 36 -3.75 -12.44 -29.90
CA GLU A 36 -4.21 -12.58 -28.52
C GLU A 36 -4.45 -14.05 -28.18
N GLU A 37 -5.18 -14.80 -29.01
CA GLU A 37 -5.38 -16.24 -28.83
C GLU A 37 -4.06 -17.02 -28.80
N GLU A 38 -3.08 -16.63 -29.61
CA GLU A 38 -1.78 -17.30 -29.67
C GLU A 38 -0.89 -16.96 -28.48
N VAL A 39 -0.93 -15.72 -27.98
CA VAL A 39 -0.24 -15.29 -26.75
C VAL A 39 -0.86 -15.93 -25.51
N LEU A 40 -2.20 -16.00 -25.45
CA LEU A 40 -2.93 -16.63 -24.34
C LEU A 40 -2.71 -18.14 -24.31
N ARG A 41 -2.68 -18.79 -25.47
CA ARG A 41 -2.33 -20.22 -25.59
C ARG A 41 -0.88 -20.48 -25.18
N GLY A 42 0.05 -19.64 -25.63
CA GLY A 42 1.46 -19.74 -25.22
C GLY A 42 1.69 -19.46 -23.72
N LEU A 43 0.85 -18.62 -23.10
CA LEU A 43 0.84 -18.41 -21.65
C LEU A 43 0.26 -19.61 -20.91
N ARG A 44 -0.85 -20.17 -21.40
CA ARG A 44 -1.49 -21.36 -20.81
C ARG A 44 -0.57 -22.56 -20.83
N GLU A 45 0.05 -22.86 -21.97
CA GLU A 45 1.02 -23.97 -22.11
C GLU A 45 2.24 -23.81 -21.17
N ARG A 46 2.72 -22.57 -20.98
CA ARG A 46 3.83 -22.29 -20.05
C ARG A 46 3.41 -22.33 -18.58
N MET A 47 2.16 -22.01 -18.27
CA MET A 47 1.60 -22.10 -16.92
C MET A 47 1.26 -23.54 -16.54
N ASP A 48 0.76 -24.35 -17.48
CA ASP A 48 0.53 -25.78 -17.29
C ASP A 48 1.84 -26.56 -17.08
N ALA A 49 2.96 -26.05 -17.63
CA ALA A 49 4.29 -26.57 -17.34
C ALA A 49 4.80 -26.24 -15.92
N LEU A 50 4.10 -25.38 -15.16
CA LEU A 50 4.52 -24.84 -13.85
C LEU A 50 3.66 -25.34 -12.68
N ASP A 51 3.34 -26.64 -12.64
CA ASP A 51 2.61 -27.35 -11.55
C ASP A 51 1.06 -27.30 -11.68
N PRO A 52 0.30 -28.39 -11.41
CA PRO A 52 -1.16 -28.46 -11.64
C PRO A 52 -2.00 -27.43 -10.87
N GLY A 53 -1.45 -26.85 -9.79
CA GLY A 53 -2.06 -25.74 -9.06
C GLY A 53 -2.08 -24.43 -9.86
N ALA A 54 -1.17 -24.25 -10.81
CA ALA A 54 -1.11 -23.05 -11.67
C ALA A 54 -2.28 -23.01 -12.67
N SER A 55 -2.75 -24.16 -13.13
CA SER A 55 -3.91 -24.26 -14.04
C SER A 55 -5.20 -23.81 -13.36
N HIS A 56 -5.39 -24.17 -12.08
CA HIS A 56 -6.54 -23.74 -11.27
C HIS A 56 -6.52 -22.22 -10.97
N HIS A 57 -5.33 -21.63 -10.83
CA HIS A 57 -5.14 -20.18 -10.69
C HIS A 57 -5.31 -19.45 -12.03
N ALA A 58 -4.89 -20.05 -13.14
CA ALA A 58 -5.06 -19.50 -14.48
C ALA A 58 -6.55 -19.45 -14.87
N GLU A 59 -7.29 -20.51 -14.60
CA GLU A 59 -8.75 -20.55 -14.82
C GLU A 59 -9.48 -19.60 -13.85
N SER A 60 -9.08 -19.53 -12.58
CA SER A 60 -9.62 -18.53 -11.65
C SER A 60 -9.30 -17.10 -12.08
N PHE A 61 -8.14 -16.85 -12.69
CA PHE A 61 -7.72 -15.55 -13.18
C PHE A 61 -8.47 -15.16 -14.45
N GLN A 62 -8.58 -16.08 -15.42
CA GLN A 62 -9.37 -15.89 -16.63
C GLN A 62 -10.84 -15.63 -16.30
N ASN A 63 -11.41 -16.40 -15.38
CA ASN A 63 -12.78 -16.17 -14.93
C ASN A 63 -12.96 -14.79 -14.27
N ARG A 64 -11.99 -14.34 -13.46
CA ARG A 64 -12.00 -12.98 -12.87
C ARG A 64 -11.85 -11.88 -13.93
N LEU A 65 -11.06 -12.09 -14.97
CA LEU A 65 -10.94 -11.13 -16.08
C LEU A 65 -12.24 -11.06 -16.89
N THR A 66 -12.90 -12.19 -17.14
CA THR A 66 -14.21 -12.22 -17.80
C THR A 66 -15.27 -11.51 -16.97
N VAL A 67 -15.33 -11.80 -15.65
CA VAL A 67 -16.22 -11.09 -14.72
C VAL A 67 -15.90 -9.59 -14.67
N SER A 68 -14.62 -9.19 -14.67
CA SER A 68 -14.21 -7.79 -14.68
C SER A 68 -14.60 -7.02 -15.94
N LEU A 69 -14.81 -7.69 -17.07
CA LEU A 69 -15.27 -7.06 -18.32
C LEU A 69 -16.78 -6.79 -18.32
N GLU A 70 -17.53 -7.50 -17.48
CA GLU A 70 -18.99 -7.44 -17.37
C GLU A 70 -19.46 -6.70 -16.11
N GLN A 71 -18.55 -6.42 -15.16
CA GLN A 71 -18.85 -5.72 -13.91
C GLN A 71 -19.08 -4.23 -14.11
N ASP A 72 -20.20 -3.74 -13.56
CA ASP A 72 -20.46 -2.32 -13.39
C ASP A 72 -19.56 -1.70 -12.30
N THR A 73 -19.14 -0.45 -12.51
CA THR A 73 -18.23 0.29 -11.61
C THR A 73 -18.72 0.29 -10.16
N ASP A 74 -20.02 0.44 -9.94
CA ASP A 74 -20.64 0.51 -8.61
C ASP A 74 -20.56 -0.84 -7.87
N THR A 75 -20.70 -1.95 -8.60
CA THR A 75 -20.56 -3.31 -8.03
C THR A 75 -19.12 -3.58 -7.61
N LEU A 76 -18.17 -3.14 -8.45
CA LEU A 76 -16.74 -3.31 -8.22
C LEU A 76 -16.26 -2.46 -7.03
N GLU A 77 -16.81 -1.25 -6.86
CA GLU A 77 -16.52 -0.39 -5.70
C GLU A 77 -17.02 -1.01 -4.39
N LEU A 78 -18.23 -1.58 -4.38
CA LEU A 78 -18.77 -2.29 -3.23
C LEU A 78 -17.94 -3.53 -2.86
N GLU A 79 -17.52 -4.33 -3.85
CA GLU A 79 -16.65 -5.49 -3.63
C GLU A 79 -15.28 -5.08 -3.03
N ILE A 80 -14.68 -4.00 -3.53
CA ILE A 80 -13.43 -3.46 -2.99
C ILE A 80 -13.63 -2.99 -1.55
N VAL A 81 -14.71 -2.26 -1.26
CA VAL A 81 -15.04 -1.77 0.08
C VAL A 81 -15.21 -2.93 1.05
N GLN A 82 -16.02 -3.93 0.70
CA GLN A 82 -16.24 -5.12 1.53
C GLN A 82 -14.95 -5.92 1.74
N GLY A 83 -14.17 -6.09 0.68
CA GLY A 83 -12.86 -6.72 0.73
C GLY A 83 -11.92 -6.00 1.68
N LEU A 84 -11.73 -4.69 1.54
CA LEU A 84 -10.85 -3.91 2.43
C LEU A 84 -11.36 -3.89 3.86
N ALA A 85 -12.67 -3.70 4.06
CA ALA A 85 -13.30 -3.65 5.36
C ALA A 85 -13.12 -4.96 6.15
N GLY A 86 -13.29 -6.10 5.47
CA GLY A 86 -13.20 -7.43 6.09
C GLY A 86 -11.81 -7.81 6.62
N HIS A 87 -10.74 -7.11 6.20
CA HIS A 87 -9.37 -7.40 6.64
C HIS A 87 -8.88 -6.47 7.76
N LEU A 88 -9.66 -5.45 8.13
CA LEU A 88 -9.31 -4.50 9.19
C LEU A 88 -9.77 -5.00 10.56
N VAL A 89 -8.89 -4.91 11.55
CA VAL A 89 -9.25 -5.20 12.95
C VAL A 89 -9.95 -3.99 13.59
N SER A 90 -10.66 -4.21 14.70
CA SER A 90 -11.41 -3.14 15.38
C SER A 90 -10.55 -1.93 15.76
N ASP A 91 -9.30 -2.14 16.17
CA ASP A 91 -8.39 -1.04 16.51
C ASP A 91 -7.89 -0.28 15.26
N GLU A 92 -7.79 -0.94 14.11
CA GLU A 92 -7.49 -0.25 12.84
C GLU A 92 -8.68 0.61 12.39
N TRP A 93 -9.91 0.13 12.60
CA TRP A 93 -11.11 0.94 12.38
C TRP A 93 -11.15 2.17 13.27
N ARG A 94 -10.74 2.06 14.54
CA ARG A 94 -10.63 3.22 15.44
C ARG A 94 -9.62 4.24 14.94
N LEU A 95 -8.46 3.78 14.50
CA LEU A 95 -7.46 4.65 13.90
C LEU A 95 -7.98 5.34 12.64
N LEU A 96 -8.69 4.61 11.77
CA LEU A 96 -9.27 5.17 10.56
C LEU A 96 -10.37 6.21 10.88
N ALA A 97 -11.22 5.93 11.87
CA ALA A 97 -12.23 6.86 12.37
C ALA A 97 -11.61 8.15 12.92
N ALA A 98 -10.47 8.05 13.61
CA ALA A 98 -9.76 9.23 14.09
C ALA A 98 -9.13 10.08 12.98
N LEU A 99 -8.92 9.49 11.78
CA LEU A 99 -8.37 10.16 10.61
C LEU A 99 -9.45 10.67 9.64
N SER A 100 -10.70 10.22 9.77
CA SER A 100 -11.77 10.47 8.80
C SER A 100 -12.28 11.90 8.76
N ASP A 101 -11.99 12.71 9.79
CA ASP A 101 -12.26 14.15 9.84
C ASP A 101 -11.23 14.98 9.04
N GLY A 102 -10.22 14.32 8.45
CA GLY A 102 -9.12 14.96 7.74
C GLY A 102 -8.01 15.49 8.66
N SER A 103 -8.10 15.23 9.97
CA SER A 103 -7.08 15.62 10.94
C SER A 103 -5.74 14.96 10.61
N GLY A 104 -4.67 15.74 10.77
CA GLY A 104 -3.31 15.23 10.64
C GLY A 104 -2.72 14.94 12.01
N TYR A 105 -2.06 13.78 12.14
CA TYR A 105 -1.40 13.38 13.40
C TYR A 105 0.13 13.34 13.20
N PRO A 106 0.91 13.62 14.26
CA PRO A 106 2.36 13.50 14.18
C PRO A 106 2.74 12.04 13.91
N LEU A 107 3.60 11.82 12.92
CA LEU A 107 4.17 10.53 12.60
C LEU A 107 5.70 10.62 12.65
N LEU A 108 6.31 9.79 13.48
CA LEU A 108 7.75 9.57 13.48
C LEU A 108 8.05 8.28 12.75
N THR A 109 8.77 8.37 11.64
CA THR A 109 9.14 7.21 10.85
C THR A 109 10.64 6.99 10.97
N LEU A 110 11.03 5.81 11.45
CA LEU A 110 12.42 5.34 11.40
C LEU A 110 12.67 4.71 10.03
N ARG A 111 13.52 5.36 9.23
CA ARG A 111 13.88 4.91 7.88
C ARG A 111 15.35 4.55 7.78
N ARG A 112 15.63 3.48 7.04
CA ARG A 112 17.00 3.09 6.69
C ARG A 112 17.50 4.05 5.61
N VAL A 113 18.46 4.92 5.92
CA VAL A 113 18.96 5.88 4.91
C VAL A 113 19.90 5.16 3.96
N ARG A 114 19.58 5.19 2.66
CA ARG A 114 20.55 4.90 1.60
C ARG A 114 20.91 6.21 0.91
N TRP A 115 22.14 6.30 0.39
CA TRP A 115 22.83 7.50 -0.11
C TRP A 115 22.11 8.37 -1.18
N ARG A 116 20.86 8.06 -1.55
CA ARG A 116 20.06 8.87 -2.46
C ARG A 116 18.54 8.62 -2.42
N ASP A 117 18.05 7.79 -1.49
CA ASP A 117 16.65 7.37 -1.47
C ASP A 117 16.09 7.47 -0.05
N SER A 118 14.84 7.88 0.06
CA SER A 118 14.08 7.78 1.30
C SER A 118 13.80 6.30 1.52
N GLY A 119 14.77 5.60 2.12
CA GLY A 119 14.73 4.15 2.20
C GLY A 119 13.56 3.62 3.03
N GLU A 120 13.50 2.30 3.10
CA GLU A 120 12.42 1.56 3.74
C GLU A 120 12.12 2.04 5.16
N ALA A 121 10.83 2.24 5.44
CA ALA A 121 10.32 2.54 6.78
C ALA A 121 10.28 1.26 7.61
N LEU A 122 11.15 1.16 8.62
CA LEU A 122 11.25 0.00 9.49
C LEU A 122 10.28 0.08 10.67
N HIS A 123 10.03 1.29 11.15
CA HIS A 123 9.16 1.51 12.30
C HIS A 123 8.46 2.85 12.17
N ARG A 124 7.21 2.90 12.64
CA ARG A 124 6.38 4.09 12.66
C ARG A 124 5.76 4.25 14.04
N TYR A 125 5.79 5.47 14.54
CA TYR A 125 5.23 5.83 15.82
C TYR A 125 4.37 7.08 15.69
N SER A 126 3.21 7.09 16.34
CA SER A 126 2.31 8.23 16.39
C SER A 126 1.53 8.22 17.70
N SER A 127 1.19 9.39 18.21
CA SER A 127 0.33 9.55 19.38
C SER A 127 -1.14 9.21 19.12
N ILE A 128 -1.53 8.98 17.86
CA ILE A 128 -2.93 8.72 17.46
C ILE A 128 -3.56 7.53 18.18
N GLY A 129 -2.78 6.51 18.56
CA GLY A 129 -3.30 5.35 19.29
C GLY A 129 -4.04 5.76 20.57
N ARG A 130 -3.52 6.77 21.29
CA ARG A 130 -4.13 7.28 22.52
C ARG A 130 -5.38 8.12 22.24
N SER A 131 -5.35 8.99 21.23
CA SER A 131 -6.50 9.84 20.89
C SER A 131 -7.65 9.06 20.26
N ALA A 132 -7.35 8.01 19.50
CA ALA A 132 -8.33 7.14 18.86
C ALA A 132 -8.93 6.08 19.81
N GLY A 133 -8.44 6.00 21.05
CA GLY A 133 -8.91 4.98 22.01
C GLY A 133 -8.61 3.55 21.58
N VAL A 134 -7.45 3.32 20.93
CA VAL A 134 -6.98 1.98 20.58
C VAL A 134 -6.77 1.17 21.85
N TYR A 135 -7.24 -0.08 21.86
CA TYR A 135 -7.11 -0.94 23.04
C TYR A 135 -5.66 -1.43 23.20
N ALA A 136 -5.09 -2.00 22.15
CA ALA A 136 -3.75 -2.57 22.20
C ALA A 136 -2.70 -1.59 21.67
N GLN A 137 -2.26 -0.67 22.53
CA GLN A 137 -1.32 0.41 22.19
C GLN A 137 0.03 -0.12 21.66
N GLU A 138 0.46 -1.28 22.13
CA GLU A 138 1.68 -1.96 21.70
C GLU A 138 1.67 -2.36 20.21
N TYR A 139 0.49 -2.54 19.62
CA TYR A 139 0.34 -2.91 18.20
C TYR A 139 0.09 -1.71 17.29
N VAL A 140 -0.01 -0.48 17.83
CA VAL A 140 -0.19 0.73 17.02
C VAL A 140 0.84 0.84 15.88
N PRO A 141 2.15 0.57 16.08
CA PRO A 141 3.11 0.58 14.98
C PRO A 141 2.76 -0.40 13.84
N LEU A 142 2.23 -1.58 14.18
CA LEU A 142 1.79 -2.58 13.21
C LEU A 142 0.53 -2.10 12.47
N TYR A 143 -0.46 -1.58 13.19
CA TYR A 143 -1.68 -1.04 12.60
C TYR A 143 -1.38 0.11 11.63
N LEU A 144 -0.49 1.04 12.02
CA LEU A 144 -0.05 2.12 11.14
C LEU A 144 0.66 1.61 9.89
N ALA A 145 1.51 0.59 10.03
CA ALA A 145 2.17 -0.03 8.88
C ALA A 145 1.14 -0.68 7.94
N ARG A 146 0.16 -1.40 8.45
CA ARG A 146 -0.90 -2.04 7.66
C ARG A 146 -1.78 -1.00 6.95
N LEU A 147 -2.25 0.02 7.66
CA LEU A 147 -3.06 1.09 7.06
C LEU A 147 -2.33 1.83 5.94
N ILE A 148 -1.03 2.13 6.12
CA ILE A 148 -0.24 2.79 5.08
C ILE A 148 0.06 1.84 3.92
N ASN A 149 0.42 0.59 4.19
CA ASN A 149 0.75 -0.38 3.13
C ASN A 149 -0.47 -0.79 2.30
N ASN A 150 -1.67 -0.80 2.92
CA ASN A 150 -2.94 -1.02 2.24
C ASN A 150 -3.44 0.25 1.52
N GLY A 151 -2.72 1.37 1.64
CA GLY A 151 -3.06 2.63 0.99
C GLY A 151 -4.28 3.32 1.59
N LEU A 152 -4.69 3.00 2.82
CA LEU A 152 -5.81 3.64 3.53
C LEU A 152 -5.38 4.90 4.29
N ALA A 153 -4.11 4.96 4.69
CA ALA A 153 -3.48 6.13 5.28
C ALA A 153 -2.23 6.52 4.52
N GLY A 154 -1.82 7.79 4.65
CA GLY A 154 -0.63 8.35 4.02
C GLY A 154 0.31 9.00 5.02
N ALA A 155 1.59 9.06 4.65
CA ALA A 155 2.60 9.85 5.34
C ALA A 155 2.98 11.06 4.46
N LEU A 156 2.59 12.25 4.88
CA LEU A 156 2.94 13.52 4.23
C LEU A 156 4.14 14.18 4.91
N PRO A 157 4.75 15.23 4.32
CA PRO A 157 5.76 16.01 4.99
C PRO A 157 5.30 16.58 6.34
N GLU A 158 6.27 16.93 7.18
CA GLU A 158 6.07 17.57 8.49
C GLU A 158 5.16 18.80 8.38
N ARG A 159 4.17 18.89 9.26
CA ARG A 159 3.34 20.10 9.43
C ARG A 159 3.85 20.91 10.62
N ALA A 160 4.21 22.17 10.37
CA ALA A 160 4.73 23.06 11.42
C ALA A 160 3.76 23.26 12.60
N SER A 161 2.45 23.14 12.37
CA SER A 161 1.42 23.23 13.41
C SER A 161 1.50 22.11 14.45
N LEU A 162 2.07 20.96 14.11
CA LEU A 162 2.21 19.78 14.98
C LEU A 162 3.58 19.72 15.68
N ARG A 163 4.36 20.81 15.67
CA ARG A 163 5.74 20.83 16.20
C ARG A 163 5.82 20.29 17.64
N MET A 164 4.95 20.77 18.53
CA MET A 164 4.94 20.33 19.92
C MET A 164 4.58 18.84 20.04
N ASP A 165 3.66 18.36 19.20
CA ASP A 165 3.26 16.96 19.22
C ASP A 165 4.38 16.02 18.72
N TYR A 166 5.20 16.48 17.77
CA TYR A 166 6.41 15.76 17.36
C TYR A 166 7.41 15.66 18.50
N GLU A 167 7.70 16.78 19.17
CA GLU A 167 8.63 16.80 20.31
C GLU A 167 8.15 15.88 21.44
N LEU A 168 6.83 15.84 21.69
CA LEU A 168 6.24 14.91 22.64
C LEU A 168 6.41 13.45 22.21
N CYS A 169 6.20 13.14 20.93
CA CYS A 169 6.40 11.80 20.39
C CYS A 169 7.87 11.35 20.45
N GLU A 170 8.82 12.26 20.18
CA GLU A 170 10.27 12.00 20.29
C GLU A 170 10.67 11.75 21.75
N GLY A 171 9.92 12.36 22.68
CA GLY A 171 10.06 12.17 24.11
C GLY A 171 9.48 10.86 24.66
N ASP A 172 8.66 10.15 23.90
CA ASP A 172 7.95 8.96 24.39
C ASP A 172 8.91 7.79 24.63
N ALA A 173 8.74 7.10 25.76
CA ALA A 173 9.58 5.98 26.14
C ALA A 173 9.54 4.84 25.10
N THR A 174 8.37 4.58 24.53
CA THR A 174 8.15 3.52 23.53
C THR A 174 8.95 3.80 22.26
N PHE A 175 8.92 5.05 21.80
CA PHE A 175 9.67 5.48 20.62
C PHE A 175 11.18 5.41 20.86
N ARG A 176 11.66 5.86 22.02
CA ARG A 176 13.09 5.76 22.36
C ARG A 176 13.56 4.31 22.52
N GLU A 177 12.71 3.42 23.03
CA GLU A 177 13.01 1.99 23.07
C GLU A 177 13.14 1.39 21.67
N ALA A 178 12.22 1.73 20.76
CA ALA A 178 12.34 1.34 19.36
C ALA A 178 13.66 1.86 18.75
N LEU A 179 14.04 3.11 19.00
CA LEU A 179 15.30 3.66 18.51
C LEU A 179 16.52 2.88 19.05
N ARG A 180 16.53 2.53 20.34
CA ARG A 180 17.59 1.73 20.97
C ARG A 180 17.67 0.31 20.41
N ARG A 181 16.54 -0.31 20.09
CA ARG A 181 16.49 -1.66 19.50
C ARG A 181 17.30 -1.76 18.21
N TRP A 182 17.34 -0.67 17.46
CA TRP A 182 18.04 -0.60 16.18
C TRP A 182 19.38 0.16 16.25
N ASP A 183 19.82 0.51 17.46
CA ASP A 183 21.11 1.16 17.67
C ASP A 183 22.24 0.19 17.33
N GLY A 184 23.22 0.66 16.56
CA GLY A 184 24.33 -0.17 16.04
C GLY A 184 24.08 -0.89 14.71
N GLU A 185 22.87 -0.86 14.15
CA GLU A 185 22.63 -1.39 12.80
C GLU A 185 23.30 -0.56 11.71
N ARG A 186 23.73 -1.23 10.62
CA ARG A 186 24.29 -0.58 9.43
C ARG A 186 23.43 -0.87 8.20
N PRO A 187 23.11 0.14 7.36
CA PRO A 187 23.35 1.58 7.54
C PRO A 187 22.50 2.21 8.66
N PRO A 188 22.87 3.39 9.19
CA PRO A 188 22.17 4.01 10.30
C PRO A 188 20.73 4.37 9.95
N LEU A 189 19.88 4.29 10.97
CA LEU A 189 18.49 4.73 10.90
C LEU A 189 18.39 6.24 11.12
N LYS A 190 17.48 6.87 10.39
CA LYS A 190 17.11 8.27 10.58
C LYS A 190 15.66 8.34 11.01
N SER A 191 15.40 9.11 12.06
CA SER A 191 14.06 9.55 12.40
C SER A 191 13.64 10.68 11.46
N CYS A 192 12.48 10.53 10.84
CA CYS A 192 11.85 11.54 10.00
C CYS A 192 10.49 11.92 10.60
N ARG A 193 10.26 13.24 10.71
CA ARG A 193 8.94 13.79 11.05
C ARG A 193 8.08 13.84 9.81
N GLU A 194 6.91 13.24 9.91
CA GLU A 194 5.91 13.12 8.85
C GLU A 194 4.52 13.39 9.44
N THR A 195 3.52 13.60 8.59
CA THR A 195 2.14 13.77 9.04
C THR A 195 1.33 12.57 8.58
N LEU A 196 0.73 11.85 9.53
CA LEU A 196 -0.23 10.80 9.24
C LEU A 196 -1.57 11.45 8.86
N VAL A 197 -2.12 11.05 7.72
CA VAL A 197 -3.42 11.51 7.21
C VAL A 197 -4.19 10.34 6.62
N ILE A 198 -5.51 10.45 6.54
CA ILE A 198 -6.31 9.53 5.72
C ILE A 198 -5.94 9.69 4.25
N SER A 199 -5.90 8.59 3.50
CA SER A 199 -5.71 8.65 2.05
C SER A 199 -7.07 8.86 1.34
N PRO A 200 -7.07 9.22 0.05
CA PRO A 200 -8.32 9.26 -0.72
C PRO A 200 -9.05 7.91 -0.77
N ALA A 201 -8.32 6.79 -0.77
CA ALA A 201 -8.93 5.46 -0.74
C ALA A 201 -9.50 5.14 0.64
N GLY A 202 -8.80 5.52 1.71
CA GLY A 202 -9.32 5.40 3.08
C GLY A 202 -10.58 6.22 3.31
N GLN A 203 -10.64 7.43 2.75
CA GLN A 203 -11.83 8.29 2.84
C GLN A 203 -13.02 7.66 2.12
N ARG A 204 -12.82 7.18 0.87
CA ARG A 204 -13.90 6.48 0.14
C ARG A 204 -14.41 5.25 0.88
N LEU A 205 -13.50 4.45 1.46
CA LEU A 205 -13.87 3.31 2.28
C LEU A 205 -14.73 3.73 3.48
N TRP A 206 -14.32 4.80 4.18
CA TRP A 206 -15.04 5.33 5.34
C TRP A 206 -16.45 5.79 4.95
N ASP A 207 -16.55 6.60 3.90
CA ASP A 207 -17.82 7.17 3.45
C ASP A 207 -18.80 6.06 3.02
N ALA A 208 -18.33 5.05 2.28
CA ALA A 208 -19.15 3.92 1.84
C ALA A 208 -19.69 3.10 3.02
N VAL A 209 -18.87 2.84 4.06
CA VAL A 209 -19.31 2.11 5.24
C VAL A 209 -20.31 2.92 6.07
N MET A 210 -20.13 4.23 6.17
CA MET A 210 -21.11 5.08 6.85
C MET A 210 -22.45 5.12 6.12
N GLN A 211 -22.45 5.16 4.78
CA GLN A 211 -23.67 5.11 3.96
C GLN A 211 -24.43 3.78 4.14
N LEU A 212 -23.73 2.64 4.10
CA LEU A 212 -24.35 1.33 4.32
C LEU A 212 -25.01 1.22 5.70
N GLY A 213 -24.39 1.79 6.74
CA GLY A 213 -24.96 1.80 8.09
C GLY A 213 -26.17 2.74 8.28
N GLU A 214 -26.38 3.69 7.37
CA GLU A 214 -27.54 4.57 7.36
C GLU A 214 -28.74 3.92 6.64
N GLU A 215 -28.49 3.13 5.60
CA GLU A 215 -29.54 2.41 4.85
C GLU A 215 -30.15 1.23 5.64
N GLU A 216 -29.41 0.66 6.59
CA GLU A 216 -29.88 -0.43 7.46
C GLU A 216 -30.68 0.03 8.71
N ARG A 217 -30.86 1.36 8.91
CA ARG A 217 -31.57 1.95 10.05
C ARG A 217 -32.98 2.45 9.71
#